data_AF-A0A3B8TQM3-F1
#
_entry.id   AF-A0A3B8TQM3-F1
#
_cell.length_a   1.000
_cell.length_b   1.000
_cell.length_c   1.000
_cell.angle_alpha   90.00
_cell.angle_beta   90.00
_cell.angle_gamma   90.00
#
_symmetry.space_group_name_H-M   'P 1'
#
loop_
_entity.id
_entity.type
_entity.pdbx_description
1 polymer ?
#
loop_
_entity_poly.entity_id
_entity_poly.type
_entity_poly.pdbx_seq_one_letter_code
_entity_poly.pdbx_strand_id
1 'polypeptide(L)'
;MTMNRLNSLILLFAAVFMLSSCIQDDFDTPPVYIPPSIDASQVMNIGDLLTSNNLLGNCDLISPAQLSGATYEGKYIKGVVTSDDFAGNFYKTLVVQDGTGAIALSLDATNLNAQFPVGREVYVKLEGLYAGVFSCQPTLGGGLDGSDIERIAEPLIDQHILKGDIVGEPSPEVLSLSGGLNPSMINKLFIIENCEFDPSFIGQTYANIPVSPTYGKDVITNGCNGGSVIVRMSDYAAFAGDTLPIGNGSIVGILGIYNDEYQFTIRDTNDVDMKNPRCDGADNLILNKDFEDQEISSGGWTTQVLQGPHDWSTSNQGGSNSYYGVITNYDNGSNDASEAWLISPSMDLSGVQSATLEFRNAYNFGGPTMQLYVSSDFDNQSAVGDASWTELSYTQSQGGFAFVTAT
;
A
#
# COMPACT_ATOMS: atom_id res chain seq x y z
N MET A 1 -36.93 -30.80 65.12
CA MET A 1 -35.77 -31.00 64.22
C MET A 1 -36.30 -31.34 62.81
N THR A 2 -37.03 -30.41 62.16
CA THR A 2 -37.83 -30.74 60.96
C THR A 2 -38.10 -29.57 60.00
N MET A 3 -37.55 -28.37 60.21
CA MET A 3 -37.73 -27.24 59.26
C MET A 3 -36.48 -26.91 58.42
N ASN A 4 -35.26 -27.12 58.94
CA ASN A 4 -34.04 -26.81 58.17
C ASN A 4 -33.75 -27.78 57.02
N ARG A 5 -34.27 -29.01 57.05
CA ARG A 5 -34.12 -29.96 55.94
C ARG A 5 -35.08 -29.69 54.78
N LEU A 6 -36.26 -29.13 55.07
CA LEU A 6 -37.27 -28.81 54.05
C LEU A 6 -36.86 -27.57 53.23
N ASN A 7 -36.33 -26.52 53.87
CA ASN A 7 -35.81 -25.36 53.17
C ASN A 7 -34.58 -25.69 52.31
N SER A 8 -33.72 -26.62 52.76
CA SER A 8 -32.59 -27.09 51.95
C SER A 8 -33.03 -27.89 50.72
N LEU A 9 -34.10 -28.69 50.81
CA LEU A 9 -34.66 -29.39 49.65
C LEU A 9 -35.37 -28.46 48.67
N ILE A 10 -36.06 -27.41 49.15
CA ILE A 10 -36.72 -26.43 48.28
C ILE A 10 -35.70 -25.56 47.54
N LEU A 11 -34.60 -25.16 48.19
CA LEU A 11 -33.49 -24.47 47.54
C LEU A 11 -32.75 -25.35 46.52
N LEU A 12 -32.62 -26.66 46.76
CA LEU A 12 -32.02 -27.59 45.82
C LEU A 12 -32.93 -27.86 44.60
N PHE A 13 -34.26 -27.87 44.78
CA PHE A 13 -35.21 -28.05 43.69
C PHE A 13 -35.37 -26.79 42.82
N ALA A 14 -35.25 -25.59 43.41
CA ALA A 14 -35.24 -24.33 42.67
C ALA A 14 -33.94 -24.11 41.87
N ALA A 15 -32.80 -24.64 42.33
CA ALA A 15 -31.53 -24.57 41.61
C ALA A 15 -31.49 -25.48 40.35
N VAL A 16 -32.26 -26.57 40.33
CA VAL A 16 -32.33 -27.49 39.18
C VAL A 16 -33.19 -26.92 38.04
N PHE A 17 -34.16 -26.05 38.33
CA PHE A 17 -34.98 -25.38 37.30
C PHE A 17 -34.29 -24.19 36.62
N MET A 18 -33.15 -23.70 37.14
CA MET A 18 -32.37 -22.63 36.51
C MET A 18 -31.30 -23.14 35.53
N LEU A 19 -31.19 -24.45 35.32
CA LEU A 19 -30.25 -25.06 34.37
C LEU A 19 -30.89 -25.48 33.04
N SER A 20 -32.16 -25.14 32.79
CA SER A 20 -32.87 -25.51 31.55
C SER A 20 -33.14 -24.33 30.60
N SER A 21 -32.46 -23.19 30.75
CA SER A 21 -32.51 -22.09 29.77
C SER A 21 -31.30 -22.05 28.85
N CYS A 22 -30.72 -23.21 28.53
CA CYS A 22 -29.97 -23.33 27.28
C CYS A 22 -30.97 -23.07 26.16
N ILE A 23 -31.00 -21.84 25.67
CA ILE A 23 -31.56 -21.53 24.36
C ILE A 23 -30.75 -22.41 23.40
N GLN A 24 -31.36 -23.50 22.92
CA GLN A 24 -30.93 -24.14 21.70
C GLN A 24 -31.30 -23.16 20.59
N ASP A 25 -30.46 -22.15 20.40
CA ASP A 25 -30.39 -21.49 19.12
C ASP A 25 -29.84 -22.57 18.19
N ASP A 26 -30.74 -23.29 17.52
CA ASP A 26 -30.43 -23.88 16.23
C ASP A 26 -30.03 -22.69 15.37
N PHE A 27 -28.74 -22.33 15.42
CA PHE A 27 -28.16 -21.46 14.44
C PHE A 27 -28.39 -22.19 13.12
N ASP A 28 -29.39 -21.75 12.37
CA ASP A 28 -29.61 -22.16 10.99
C ASP A 28 -28.25 -22.04 10.31
N THR A 29 -27.59 -23.19 10.11
CA THR A 29 -26.33 -23.21 9.40
C THR A 29 -26.62 -22.58 8.06
N PRO A 30 -25.92 -21.48 7.69
CA PRO A 30 -26.24 -20.77 6.48
C PRO A 30 -26.26 -21.78 5.33
N PRO A 31 -27.27 -21.72 4.46
CA PRO A 31 -27.43 -22.70 3.40
C PRO A 31 -26.12 -22.80 2.63
N VAL A 32 -25.66 -24.05 2.41
CA VAL A 32 -24.45 -24.29 1.64
C VAL A 32 -24.64 -23.67 0.26
N TYR A 33 -23.80 -22.70 -0.08
CA TYR A 33 -23.81 -22.11 -1.40
C TYR A 33 -23.35 -23.16 -2.40
N ILE A 34 -24.23 -23.53 -3.34
CA ILE A 34 -23.91 -24.45 -4.43
C ILE A 34 -23.61 -23.57 -5.65
N PRO A 35 -22.37 -23.60 -6.18
CA PRO A 35 -22.04 -22.86 -7.38
C PRO A 35 -22.97 -23.23 -8.54
N PRO A 36 -23.40 -22.25 -9.35
CA PRO A 36 -24.21 -22.54 -10.51
C PRO A 36 -23.42 -23.38 -11.52
N SER A 37 -24.08 -24.41 -12.06
CA SER A 37 -23.53 -25.22 -13.15
C SER A 37 -23.64 -24.44 -14.46
N ILE A 38 -22.57 -23.74 -14.84
CA ILE A 38 -22.45 -23.04 -16.13
C ILE A 38 -21.88 -24.01 -17.18
N ASP A 39 -22.53 -24.08 -18.34
CA ASP A 39 -22.03 -24.92 -19.44
C ASP A 39 -20.71 -24.33 -19.96
N ALA A 40 -19.69 -25.17 -20.17
CA ALA A 40 -18.38 -24.73 -20.65
C ALA A 40 -18.46 -23.97 -21.99
N SER A 41 -19.45 -24.26 -22.84
CA SER A 41 -19.71 -23.52 -24.08
C SER A 41 -20.19 -22.08 -23.87
N GLN A 42 -20.67 -21.74 -22.66
CA GLN A 42 -21.04 -20.37 -22.28
C GLN A 42 -19.85 -19.56 -21.76
N VAL A 43 -18.72 -20.22 -21.46
CA VAL A 43 -17.53 -19.56 -20.92
C VAL A 43 -16.60 -19.14 -22.05
N MET A 44 -16.23 -17.86 -22.04
CA MET A 44 -15.18 -17.25 -22.86
C MET A 44 -13.92 -17.07 -22.00
N ASN A 45 -12.74 -17.19 -22.61
CA ASN A 45 -11.49 -16.90 -21.91
C ASN A 45 -11.31 -15.37 -21.75
N ILE A 46 -10.68 -14.95 -20.67
CA ILE A 46 -10.44 -13.53 -20.40
C ILE A 46 -9.57 -12.90 -21.51
N GLY A 47 -8.54 -13.60 -21.99
CA GLY A 47 -7.70 -13.14 -23.10
C GLY A 47 -8.46 -12.91 -24.41
N ASP A 48 -9.47 -13.74 -24.70
CA ASP A 48 -10.34 -13.57 -25.87
C ASP A 48 -11.19 -12.30 -25.72
N LEU A 49 -11.77 -12.07 -24.53
CA LEU A 49 -12.53 -10.85 -24.22
C LEU A 49 -11.65 -9.59 -24.36
N LEU A 50 -10.43 -9.63 -23.83
CA LEU A 50 -9.48 -8.52 -23.91
C LEU A 50 -9.13 -8.21 -25.37
N THR A 51 -8.87 -9.23 -26.18
CA THR A 51 -8.49 -9.06 -27.59
C THR A 51 -9.68 -8.61 -28.45
N SER A 52 -10.86 -9.21 -28.28
CA SER A 52 -12.04 -8.90 -29.07
C SER A 52 -12.56 -7.47 -28.85
N ASN A 53 -12.24 -6.87 -27.70
CA ASN A 53 -12.60 -5.50 -27.35
C ASN A 53 -11.41 -4.53 -27.40
N ASN A 54 -10.27 -4.94 -27.98
CA ASN A 54 -9.07 -4.11 -28.15
C ASN A 54 -8.54 -3.51 -26.83
N LEU A 55 -8.63 -4.25 -25.72
CA LEU A 55 -8.28 -3.76 -24.38
C LEU A 55 -6.78 -3.81 -24.07
N LEU A 56 -5.97 -4.40 -24.95
CA LEU A 56 -4.52 -4.57 -24.78
C LEU A 56 -3.70 -3.53 -25.58
N GLY A 57 -4.35 -2.50 -26.13
CA GLY A 57 -3.74 -1.50 -26.99
C GLY A 57 -3.32 -0.22 -26.27
N ASN A 58 -2.98 0.82 -27.05
CA ASN A 58 -2.84 2.16 -26.52
C ASN A 58 -4.19 2.62 -25.95
N CYS A 59 -4.23 2.91 -24.64
CA CYS A 59 -5.46 3.28 -23.93
C CYS A 59 -6.11 4.55 -24.45
N ASP A 60 -5.36 5.50 -25.01
CA ASP A 60 -5.91 6.71 -25.64
C ASP A 60 -6.82 6.40 -26.84
N LEU A 61 -6.69 5.20 -27.41
CA LEU A 61 -7.45 4.75 -28.58
C LEU A 61 -8.57 3.77 -28.21
N ILE A 62 -8.74 3.45 -26.91
CA ILE A 62 -9.75 2.52 -26.45
C ILE A 62 -11.02 3.29 -26.11
N SER A 63 -12.11 2.97 -26.79
CA SER A 63 -13.45 3.42 -26.42
C SER A 63 -14.19 2.29 -25.72
N PRO A 64 -14.78 2.52 -24.54
CA PRO A 64 -15.60 1.52 -23.89
C PRO A 64 -16.72 1.01 -24.78
N ALA A 65 -16.98 -0.30 -24.71
CA ALA A 65 -18.02 -0.96 -25.46
C ALA A 65 -19.01 -1.66 -24.52
N GLN A 66 -20.30 -1.47 -24.76
CA GLN A 66 -21.32 -2.28 -24.09
C GLN A 66 -21.31 -3.70 -24.67
N LEU A 67 -21.12 -4.69 -23.81
CA LEU A 67 -21.16 -6.10 -24.17
C LEU A 67 -22.62 -6.51 -24.37
N SER A 68 -23.03 -6.70 -25.63
CA SER A 68 -24.43 -6.99 -25.98
C SER A 68 -24.57 -7.87 -27.24
N GLY A 69 -25.78 -8.38 -27.46
CA GLY A 69 -26.13 -9.19 -28.63
C GLY A 69 -25.60 -10.63 -28.57
N ALA A 70 -25.79 -11.37 -29.67
CA ALA A 70 -25.54 -12.82 -29.73
C ALA A 70 -24.10 -13.25 -29.37
N THR A 71 -23.13 -12.34 -29.43
CA THR A 71 -21.75 -12.59 -28.99
C THR A 71 -21.63 -12.77 -27.47
N TYR A 72 -22.41 -12.01 -26.70
CA TYR A 72 -22.31 -11.94 -25.23
C TYR A 72 -23.56 -12.43 -24.49
N GLU A 73 -24.68 -12.59 -25.19
CA GLU A 73 -25.93 -13.14 -24.64
C GLU A 73 -25.69 -14.51 -24.01
N GLY A 74 -25.97 -14.60 -22.71
CA GLY A 74 -25.75 -15.84 -21.92
C GLY A 74 -24.29 -16.28 -21.80
N LYS A 75 -23.32 -15.41 -22.09
CA LYS A 75 -21.88 -15.68 -21.96
C LYS A 75 -21.30 -15.16 -20.65
N TYR A 76 -20.26 -15.84 -20.21
CA TYR A 76 -19.52 -15.54 -18.99
C TYR A 76 -18.02 -15.55 -19.29
N ILE A 77 -17.23 -14.77 -18.56
CA ILE A 77 -15.84 -15.15 -18.29
C ILE A 77 -15.77 -15.94 -16.98
N LYS A 78 -14.80 -16.84 -16.88
CA LYS A 78 -14.47 -17.56 -15.65
C LYS A 78 -13.02 -17.26 -15.28
N GLY A 79 -12.77 -16.90 -14.03
CA GLY A 79 -11.41 -16.79 -13.51
C GLY A 79 -11.36 -16.87 -11.99
N VAL A 80 -10.15 -16.83 -11.45
CA VAL A 80 -9.88 -16.83 -10.00
C VAL A 80 -9.60 -15.40 -9.55
N VAL A 81 -10.17 -15.00 -8.42
CA VAL A 81 -9.87 -13.72 -7.78
C VAL A 81 -8.41 -13.73 -7.32
N THR A 82 -7.60 -12.82 -7.85
CA THR A 82 -6.19 -12.63 -7.48
C THR A 82 -5.97 -11.40 -6.59
N SER A 83 -6.92 -10.47 -6.56
CA SER A 83 -6.91 -9.33 -5.64
C SER A 83 -8.33 -8.87 -5.28
N ASP A 84 -8.48 -8.32 -4.08
CA ASP A 84 -9.71 -7.76 -3.54
C ASP A 84 -9.45 -6.47 -2.74
N ASP A 85 -10.50 -5.90 -2.14
CA ASP A 85 -10.46 -4.62 -1.43
C ASP A 85 -10.06 -4.71 0.05
N PHE A 86 -9.69 -5.89 0.56
CA PHE A 86 -9.55 -6.15 1.99
C PHE A 86 -8.58 -5.20 2.70
N ALA A 87 -7.37 -5.05 2.15
CA ALA A 87 -6.33 -4.21 2.74
C ALA A 87 -6.38 -2.75 2.24
N GLY A 88 -7.33 -2.40 1.38
CA GLY A 88 -7.57 -1.03 0.91
C GLY A 88 -6.66 -0.52 -0.21
N ASN A 89 -5.72 -1.35 -0.72
CA ASN A 89 -4.90 -0.95 -1.86
C ASN A 89 -5.67 -1.03 -3.21
N PHE A 90 -6.64 -1.95 -3.31
CA PHE A 90 -7.57 -2.06 -4.44
C PHE A 90 -8.96 -1.59 -4.03
N TYR A 91 -9.20 -0.28 -4.08
CA TYR A 91 -10.48 0.27 -3.62
C TYR A 91 -11.62 -0.13 -4.56
N LYS A 92 -12.66 -0.78 -4.01
CA LYS A 92 -13.90 -1.09 -4.74
C LYS A 92 -13.66 -1.89 -6.04
N THR A 93 -12.65 -2.75 -6.01
CA THR A 93 -12.14 -3.46 -7.20
C THR A 93 -11.82 -4.90 -6.86
N LEU A 94 -12.21 -5.82 -7.74
CA LEU A 94 -11.66 -7.18 -7.78
C LEU A 94 -10.76 -7.32 -9.00
N VAL A 95 -9.70 -8.12 -8.89
CA VAL A 95 -8.91 -8.56 -10.05
C VAL A 95 -9.15 -10.05 -10.25
N VAL A 96 -9.50 -10.43 -11.47
CA VAL A 96 -9.83 -11.82 -11.83
C VAL A 96 -8.92 -12.27 -12.96
N GLN A 97 -8.33 -13.45 -12.81
CA GLN A 97 -7.36 -14.01 -13.74
C GLN A 97 -7.72 -15.45 -14.15
N ASP A 98 -7.46 -15.77 -15.42
CA ASP A 98 -7.42 -17.13 -15.93
C ASP A 98 -6.06 -17.42 -16.59
N GLY A 99 -5.90 -18.59 -17.22
CA GLY A 99 -4.66 -18.97 -17.90
C GLY A 99 -4.32 -18.17 -19.16
N THR A 100 -5.19 -17.24 -19.58
CA THR A 100 -5.07 -16.47 -20.83
C THR A 100 -4.92 -14.96 -20.59
N GLY A 101 -5.47 -14.44 -19.49
CA GLY A 101 -5.47 -13.01 -19.19
C GLY A 101 -6.04 -12.69 -17.82
N ALA A 102 -6.03 -11.41 -17.48
CA ALA A 102 -6.62 -10.90 -16.26
C ALA A 102 -7.38 -9.59 -16.52
N ILE A 103 -8.42 -9.33 -15.72
CA ILE A 103 -9.28 -8.15 -15.87
C ILE A 103 -9.73 -7.65 -14.50
N ALA A 104 -9.82 -6.33 -14.35
CA ALA A 104 -10.38 -5.71 -13.17
C ALA A 104 -11.91 -5.64 -13.27
N LEU A 105 -12.59 -5.78 -12.14
CA LEU A 105 -14.02 -5.57 -11.98
C LEU A 105 -14.22 -4.36 -11.07
N SER A 106 -14.82 -3.30 -11.61
CA SER A 106 -15.09 -2.06 -10.86
C SER A 106 -16.47 -2.16 -10.21
N LEU A 107 -16.56 -2.20 -8.89
CA LEU A 107 -17.76 -2.58 -8.13
C LEU A 107 -18.14 -1.51 -7.09
N ASP A 108 -19.40 -1.09 -7.00
CA ASP A 108 -19.80 -0.06 -6.04
C ASP A 108 -20.13 -0.62 -4.66
N ALA A 109 -19.29 -1.52 -4.15
CA ALA A 109 -19.44 -2.15 -2.85
C ALA A 109 -18.09 -2.23 -2.12
N THR A 110 -18.14 -2.37 -0.80
CA THR A 110 -16.97 -2.56 0.07
C THR A 110 -17.05 -3.92 0.76
N ASN A 111 -15.94 -4.39 1.33
CA ASN A 111 -15.82 -5.73 1.91
C ASN A 111 -16.10 -6.82 0.86
N LEU A 112 -15.63 -6.59 -0.37
CA LEU A 112 -15.75 -7.53 -1.48
C LEU A 112 -15.08 -8.86 -1.12
N ASN A 113 -13.97 -8.82 -0.35
CA ASN A 113 -13.26 -10.00 0.13
C ASN A 113 -14.16 -10.99 0.90
N ALA A 114 -15.18 -10.52 1.61
CA ALA A 114 -16.11 -11.39 2.36
C ALA A 114 -16.95 -12.27 1.43
N GLN A 115 -17.18 -11.80 0.20
CA GLN A 115 -17.98 -12.49 -0.81
C GLN A 115 -17.10 -13.19 -1.86
N PHE A 116 -15.98 -12.55 -2.20
CA PHE A 116 -15.07 -12.90 -3.28
C PHE A 116 -13.63 -12.85 -2.77
N PRO A 117 -13.24 -13.69 -1.78
CA PRO A 117 -11.88 -13.71 -1.29
C PRO A 117 -10.91 -14.17 -2.39
N VAL A 118 -9.66 -13.74 -2.31
CA VAL A 118 -8.56 -14.29 -3.13
C VAL A 118 -8.61 -15.83 -3.15
N GLY A 119 -8.44 -16.40 -4.35
CA GLY A 119 -8.50 -17.85 -4.59
C GLY A 119 -9.91 -18.41 -4.83
N ARG A 120 -10.96 -17.58 -4.83
CA ARG A 120 -12.30 -17.97 -5.26
C ARG A 120 -12.45 -17.87 -6.78
N GLU A 121 -13.02 -18.89 -7.39
CA GLU A 121 -13.51 -18.80 -8.77
C GLU A 121 -14.74 -17.90 -8.85
N VAL A 122 -14.86 -17.11 -9.92
CA VAL A 122 -16.04 -16.32 -10.22
C VAL A 122 -16.43 -16.47 -11.69
N TYR A 123 -17.74 -16.40 -11.95
CA TYR A 123 -18.29 -16.31 -13.30
C TYR A 123 -18.91 -14.94 -13.48
N VAL A 124 -18.39 -14.15 -14.42
CA VAL A 124 -18.89 -12.79 -14.70
C VAL A 124 -19.74 -12.82 -15.96
N LYS A 125 -21.05 -12.62 -15.80
CA LYS A 125 -22.01 -12.49 -16.89
C LYS A 125 -21.72 -11.22 -17.69
N LEU A 126 -21.40 -11.40 -18.96
CA LEU A 126 -20.89 -10.33 -19.81
C LEU A 126 -21.99 -9.39 -20.31
N GLU A 127 -23.12 -9.94 -20.73
CA GLU A 127 -24.20 -9.15 -21.32
C GLU A 127 -24.69 -8.03 -20.39
N GLY A 128 -24.70 -6.80 -20.92
CA GLY A 128 -25.14 -5.59 -20.21
C GLY A 128 -24.01 -4.82 -19.54
N LEU A 129 -22.86 -5.44 -19.29
CA LEU A 129 -21.68 -4.76 -18.76
C LEU A 129 -20.97 -3.94 -19.85
N TYR A 130 -20.13 -3.02 -19.41
CA TYR A 130 -19.21 -2.28 -20.26
C TYR A 130 -17.80 -2.80 -20.10
N ALA A 131 -17.11 -2.99 -21.23
CA ALA A 131 -15.70 -3.34 -21.28
C ALA A 131 -14.91 -2.16 -21.83
N GLY A 132 -13.87 -1.75 -21.11
CA GLY A 132 -13.01 -0.65 -21.51
C GLY A 132 -11.77 -0.61 -20.64
N VAL A 133 -11.24 0.59 -20.46
CA VAL A 133 -10.11 0.83 -19.57
C VAL A 133 -10.47 1.89 -18.54
N PHE A 134 -9.92 1.75 -17.33
CA PHE A 134 -9.94 2.77 -16.29
C PHE A 134 -8.49 3.06 -15.92
N SER A 135 -8.03 4.30 -16.09
CA SER A 135 -6.61 4.66 -15.96
C SER A 135 -5.68 3.76 -16.80
N CYS A 136 -6.10 3.39 -18.01
CA CYS A 136 -5.38 2.47 -18.92
C CYS A 136 -5.36 0.98 -18.50
N GLN A 137 -6.07 0.61 -17.43
CA GLN A 137 -6.22 -0.77 -16.97
C GLN A 137 -7.50 -1.42 -17.51
N PRO A 138 -7.45 -2.60 -18.17
CA PRO A 138 -8.63 -3.31 -18.65
C PRO A 138 -9.62 -3.58 -17.51
N THR A 139 -10.86 -3.11 -17.69
CA THR A 139 -11.86 -3.09 -16.63
C THR A 139 -13.25 -3.41 -17.18
N LEU A 140 -14.02 -4.19 -16.41
CA LEU A 140 -15.47 -4.32 -16.56
C LEU A 140 -16.21 -3.46 -15.55
N GLY A 141 -17.25 -2.78 -16.03
CA GLY A 141 -18.12 -1.93 -15.22
C GLY A 141 -19.60 -2.03 -15.62
N GLY A 142 -20.46 -1.37 -14.85
CA GLY A 142 -21.92 -1.42 -15.02
C GLY A 142 -22.48 -0.33 -15.94
N GLY A 143 -21.68 0.69 -16.25
CA GLY A 143 -22.12 1.87 -16.99
C GLY A 143 -20.94 2.70 -17.47
N LEU A 144 -21.25 3.93 -17.92
CA LEU A 144 -20.27 4.92 -18.33
C LEU A 144 -20.61 6.29 -17.73
N ASP A 145 -19.59 6.97 -17.20
CA ASP A 145 -19.63 8.41 -16.98
C ASP A 145 -18.77 9.09 -18.05
N GLY A 146 -19.42 9.61 -19.10
CA GLY A 146 -18.71 10.07 -20.30
C GLY A 146 -17.99 8.92 -21.01
N SER A 147 -16.66 8.95 -21.01
CA SER A 147 -15.79 7.90 -21.56
C SER A 147 -15.23 6.95 -20.51
N ASP A 148 -15.49 7.19 -19.22
CA ASP A 148 -14.92 6.41 -18.14
C ASP A 148 -15.85 5.27 -17.73
N ILE A 149 -15.26 4.12 -17.40
CA ILE A 149 -15.99 2.96 -16.91
C ILE A 149 -16.58 3.28 -15.53
N GLU A 150 -17.90 3.18 -15.41
CA GLU A 150 -18.60 3.31 -14.14
C GLU A 150 -18.72 1.96 -13.42
N ARG A 151 -18.72 2.00 -12.09
CA ARG A 151 -18.84 0.82 -11.23
C ARG A 151 -20.14 0.05 -11.47
N ILE A 152 -20.09 -1.27 -11.32
CA ILE A 152 -21.28 -2.12 -11.20
C ILE A 152 -21.94 -1.79 -9.85
N ALA A 153 -23.14 -1.23 -9.89
CA ALA A 153 -23.89 -0.89 -8.68
C ALA A 153 -24.09 -2.13 -7.79
N GLU A 154 -23.98 -1.95 -6.47
CA GLU A 154 -24.07 -3.05 -5.49
C GLU A 154 -25.25 -4.02 -5.71
N PRO A 155 -26.50 -3.57 -5.99
CA PRO A 155 -27.63 -4.47 -6.22
C PRO A 155 -27.53 -5.33 -7.49
N LEU A 156 -26.61 -4.99 -8.40
CA LEU A 156 -26.37 -5.69 -9.66
C LEU A 156 -25.18 -6.67 -9.56
N ILE A 157 -24.36 -6.59 -8.50
CA ILE A 157 -23.17 -7.44 -8.34
C ILE A 157 -23.54 -8.91 -8.38
N ASP A 158 -24.48 -9.36 -7.55
CA ASP A 158 -24.90 -10.77 -7.52
C ASP A 158 -25.67 -11.21 -8.77
N GLN A 159 -26.13 -10.26 -9.60
CA GLN A 159 -26.76 -10.56 -10.90
C GLN A 159 -25.74 -10.81 -12.00
N HIS A 160 -24.55 -10.23 -11.87
CA HIS A 160 -23.47 -10.35 -12.85
C HIS A 160 -22.35 -11.26 -12.40
N ILE A 161 -22.08 -11.40 -11.11
CA ILE A 161 -20.93 -12.12 -10.56
C ILE A 161 -21.43 -13.28 -9.73
N LEU A 162 -21.31 -14.48 -10.30
CA LEU A 162 -21.69 -15.72 -9.63
C LEU A 162 -20.45 -16.32 -8.96
N LYS A 163 -20.61 -16.76 -7.72
CA LYS A 163 -19.53 -17.37 -6.94
C LYS A 163 -19.29 -18.80 -7.44
N GLY A 164 -18.04 -19.15 -7.66
CA GLY A 164 -17.56 -20.51 -7.93
C GLY A 164 -17.00 -21.16 -6.67
N ASP A 165 -16.22 -22.23 -6.83
CA ASP A 165 -15.52 -22.89 -5.73
C ASP A 165 -14.34 -22.04 -5.23
N ILE A 166 -13.88 -22.32 -4.00
CA ILE A 166 -12.56 -21.83 -3.54
C ILE A 166 -11.52 -22.84 -3.99
N VAL A 167 -10.67 -22.45 -4.94
CA VAL A 167 -9.65 -23.31 -5.55
C VAL A 167 -8.24 -22.96 -5.09
N GLY A 168 -8.09 -21.88 -4.33
CA GLY A 168 -6.81 -21.33 -3.93
C GLY A 168 -6.28 -20.33 -4.96
N GLU A 169 -5.27 -19.58 -4.56
CA GLU A 169 -4.64 -18.57 -5.42
C GLU A 169 -3.82 -19.22 -6.54
N PRO A 170 -3.86 -18.70 -7.78
CA PRO A 170 -2.93 -19.15 -8.82
C PRO A 170 -1.49 -18.82 -8.43
N SER A 171 -0.55 -19.67 -8.84
CA SER A 171 0.88 -19.37 -8.65
C SER A 171 1.23 -18.10 -9.44
N PRO A 172 1.90 -17.10 -8.82
CA PRO A 172 2.33 -15.90 -9.53
C PRO A 172 3.35 -16.26 -10.61
N GLU A 173 3.31 -15.53 -11.73
CA GLU A 173 4.34 -15.59 -12.77
C GLU A 173 5.56 -14.76 -12.36
N VAL A 174 6.78 -15.15 -12.75
CA VAL A 174 7.98 -14.33 -12.46
C VAL A 174 8.01 -13.11 -13.39
N LEU A 175 8.02 -11.91 -12.82
CA LEU A 175 8.17 -10.66 -13.57
C LEU A 175 9.65 -10.24 -13.64
N SER A 176 10.23 -10.30 -14.84
CA SER A 176 11.57 -9.79 -15.07
C SER A 176 11.57 -8.29 -15.33
N LEU A 177 12.14 -7.50 -14.42
CA LEU A 177 12.23 -6.03 -14.55
C LEU A 177 13.15 -5.57 -15.68
N SER A 178 14.00 -6.45 -16.21
CA SER A 178 14.89 -6.16 -17.35
C SER A 178 14.34 -6.59 -18.70
N GLY A 179 13.26 -7.41 -18.71
CA GLY A 179 12.69 -8.01 -19.92
C GLY A 179 11.75 -7.09 -20.71
N GLY A 180 11.40 -5.94 -20.15
CA GLY A 180 10.41 -5.01 -20.70
C GLY A 180 8.96 -5.40 -20.32
N LEU A 181 8.17 -4.39 -19.97
CA LEU A 181 6.76 -4.52 -19.60
C LEU A 181 5.87 -4.22 -20.82
N ASN A 182 4.72 -4.87 -20.91
CA ASN A 182 3.80 -4.67 -22.03
C ASN A 182 2.32 -4.82 -21.62
N PRO A 183 1.36 -4.33 -22.42
CA PRO A 183 -0.04 -4.28 -22.01
C PRO A 183 -0.70 -5.64 -21.73
N SER A 184 -0.21 -6.73 -22.31
CA SER A 184 -0.76 -8.09 -22.07
C SER A 184 -0.46 -8.64 -20.67
N MET A 185 0.40 -7.94 -19.92
CA MET A 185 0.75 -8.27 -18.54
C MET A 185 -0.15 -7.55 -17.52
N ILE A 186 -0.90 -6.52 -17.93
CA ILE A 186 -1.72 -5.74 -17.01
C ILE A 186 -2.79 -6.63 -16.34
N ASN A 187 -3.11 -6.34 -15.08
CA ASN A 187 -3.99 -7.07 -14.16
C ASN A 187 -3.48 -8.45 -13.73
N LYS A 188 -2.37 -8.96 -14.28
CA LYS A 188 -1.90 -10.29 -13.90
C LYS A 188 -1.14 -10.24 -12.58
N LEU A 189 -1.25 -11.34 -11.84
CA LEU A 189 -0.50 -11.62 -10.63
C LEU A 189 0.92 -12.06 -10.99
N PHE A 190 1.90 -11.35 -10.44
CA PHE A 190 3.32 -11.66 -10.59
C PHE A 190 4.05 -11.70 -9.27
N ILE A 191 5.24 -12.29 -9.30
CA ILE A 191 6.27 -12.18 -8.29
C ILE A 191 7.52 -11.54 -8.91
N ILE A 192 8.04 -10.52 -8.26
CA ILE A 192 9.36 -9.96 -8.52
C ILE A 192 10.30 -10.65 -7.54
N GLU A 193 11.26 -11.42 -8.04
CA GLU A 193 12.27 -12.10 -7.22
C GLU A 193 13.58 -11.31 -7.21
N ASN A 194 14.36 -11.48 -6.14
CA ASN A 194 15.67 -10.87 -5.97
C ASN A 194 15.64 -9.34 -6.16
N CYS A 195 14.75 -8.68 -5.42
CA CYS A 195 14.52 -7.25 -5.47
C CYS A 195 14.55 -6.61 -4.08
N GLU A 196 14.73 -5.29 -4.06
CA GLU A 196 14.76 -4.47 -2.85
C GLU A 196 14.08 -3.13 -3.11
N PHE A 197 13.52 -2.51 -2.07
CA PHE A 197 13.09 -1.11 -2.16
C PHE A 197 14.33 -0.21 -2.27
N ASP A 198 14.24 0.82 -3.11
CA ASP A 198 15.33 1.77 -3.32
C ASP A 198 15.77 2.42 -1.98
N PRO A 199 17.09 2.60 -1.73
CA PRO A 199 17.58 3.13 -0.46
C PRO A 199 17.02 4.52 -0.08
N SER A 200 16.54 5.31 -1.04
CA SER A 200 15.86 6.59 -0.78
C SER A 200 14.58 6.45 0.06
N PHE A 201 13.97 5.26 0.09
CA PHE A 201 12.74 4.98 0.85
C PHE A 201 12.98 4.31 2.22
N ILE A 202 14.22 4.05 2.61
CA ILE A 202 14.52 3.40 3.90
C ILE A 202 14.05 4.26 5.07
N GLY A 203 13.32 3.64 6.00
CA GLY A 203 12.71 4.30 7.15
C GLY A 203 11.41 5.04 6.85
N GLN A 204 10.99 5.09 5.58
CA GLN A 204 9.70 5.62 5.19
C GLN A 204 8.58 4.56 5.30
N THR A 205 7.34 5.02 5.34
CA THR A 205 6.15 4.17 5.35
C THR A 205 5.72 3.71 3.96
N TYR A 206 4.89 2.67 3.88
CA TYR A 206 4.32 2.16 2.64
C TYR A 206 3.54 3.23 1.87
N ALA A 207 2.76 4.08 2.54
CA ALA A 207 2.05 5.18 1.89
C ALA A 207 2.13 6.47 2.73
N ASN A 208 1.51 7.56 2.29
CA ASN A 208 1.57 8.82 3.01
C ASN A 208 0.63 8.80 4.22
N ILE A 209 1.17 9.15 5.39
CA ILE A 209 0.40 9.42 6.60
C ILE A 209 0.83 10.79 7.13
N PRO A 210 -0.08 11.80 7.18
CA PRO A 210 -1.49 11.74 6.78
C PRO A 210 -1.70 11.60 5.27
N VAL A 211 -2.94 11.29 4.87
CA VAL A 211 -3.34 11.17 3.46
C VAL A 211 -2.93 12.41 2.66
N SER A 212 -2.25 12.18 1.54
CA SER A 212 -1.81 13.23 0.62
C SER A 212 -2.91 13.62 -0.38
N PRO A 213 -2.81 14.80 -1.04
CA PRO A 213 -3.71 15.16 -2.13
C PRO A 213 -3.66 14.22 -3.35
N THR A 214 -2.60 13.42 -3.49
CA THR A 214 -2.44 12.41 -4.56
C THR A 214 -3.00 11.05 -4.17
N TYR A 215 -3.47 10.89 -2.92
CA TYR A 215 -4.13 9.71 -2.36
C TYR A 215 -3.32 8.41 -2.45
N GLY A 216 -2.01 8.51 -2.70
CA GLY A 216 -1.12 7.38 -2.82
C GLY A 216 0.33 7.82 -2.95
N LYS A 217 1.22 6.85 -2.74
CA LYS A 217 2.67 7.00 -2.75
C LYS A 217 3.29 6.04 -3.76
N ASP A 218 4.24 6.56 -4.52
CA ASP A 218 5.08 5.76 -5.41
C ASP A 218 6.40 5.46 -4.71
N VAL A 219 6.76 4.18 -4.66
CA VAL A 219 8.05 3.69 -4.13
C VAL A 219 8.76 2.95 -5.24
N ILE A 220 10.07 3.09 -5.35
CA ILE A 220 10.85 2.39 -6.37
C ILE A 220 11.33 1.06 -5.80
N THR A 221 11.09 -0.02 -6.56
CA THR A 221 11.71 -1.33 -6.32
C THR A 221 12.72 -1.63 -7.40
N ASN A 222 13.93 -1.98 -6.99
CA ASN A 222 15.05 -2.32 -7.87
C ASN A 222 15.26 -3.83 -7.87
N GLY A 223 15.47 -4.41 -9.05
CA GLY A 223 15.98 -5.78 -9.17
C GLY A 223 17.49 -5.80 -8.96
N CYS A 224 18.01 -6.74 -8.18
CA CYS A 224 19.47 -6.87 -8.00
C CYS A 224 20.19 -7.25 -9.31
N ASN A 225 19.45 -7.79 -10.28
CA ASN A 225 19.95 -8.12 -11.62
C ASN A 225 19.72 -6.99 -12.64
N GLY A 226 19.29 -5.80 -12.17
CA GLY A 226 18.95 -4.64 -13.00
C GLY A 226 17.46 -4.53 -13.32
N GLY A 227 17.07 -3.33 -13.74
CA GLY A 227 15.68 -2.93 -13.92
C GLY A 227 15.04 -2.43 -12.62
N SER A 228 13.98 -1.64 -12.76
CA SER A 228 13.21 -1.12 -11.65
C SER A 228 11.73 -1.01 -12.04
N VAL A 229 10.87 -0.94 -11.04
CA VAL A 229 9.44 -0.67 -11.21
C VAL A 229 8.95 0.18 -10.06
N ILE A 230 7.97 1.04 -10.34
CA ILE A 230 7.22 1.73 -9.30
C ILE A 230 6.30 0.72 -8.63
N VAL A 231 6.32 0.66 -7.31
CA VAL A 231 5.29 0.03 -6.50
C VAL A 231 4.42 1.15 -5.93
N ARG A 232 3.15 1.19 -6.32
CA ARG A 232 2.21 2.22 -5.89
C ARG A 232 1.30 1.70 -4.78
N MET A 233 1.19 2.49 -3.71
CA MET A 233 0.35 2.19 -2.56
C MET A 233 -0.67 3.32 -2.32
N SER A 234 -1.88 2.95 -1.93
CA SER A 234 -2.95 3.85 -1.51
C SER A 234 -2.68 4.40 -0.11
N ASP A 235 -2.88 5.71 0.07
CA ASP A 235 -2.82 6.34 1.40
C ASP A 235 -3.96 5.86 2.33
N TYR A 236 -4.97 5.20 1.78
CA TYR A 236 -6.09 4.59 2.52
C TYR A 236 -5.86 3.11 2.85
N ALA A 237 -4.74 2.51 2.43
CA ALA A 237 -4.43 1.13 2.74
C ALA A 237 -4.28 0.94 4.26
N ALA A 238 -4.73 -0.21 4.78
CA ALA A 238 -4.65 -0.51 6.21
C ALA A 238 -3.20 -0.53 6.75
N PHE A 239 -2.24 -0.80 5.86
CA PHE A 239 -0.79 -0.83 6.13
C PHE A 239 -0.07 0.47 5.72
N ALA A 240 -0.80 1.53 5.36
CA ALA A 240 -0.21 2.78 4.86
C ALA A 240 0.86 3.38 5.80
N GLY A 241 0.64 3.27 7.11
CA GLY A 241 1.57 3.76 8.15
C GLY A 241 2.65 2.77 8.56
N ASP A 242 2.67 1.55 8.04
CA ASP A 242 3.71 0.58 8.34
C ASP A 242 5.01 0.99 7.65
N THR A 243 6.15 0.78 8.30
CA THR A 243 7.47 1.06 7.73
C THR A 243 7.82 0.05 6.63
N LEU A 244 8.38 0.52 5.52
CA LEU A 244 8.90 -0.35 4.47
C LEU A 244 10.01 -1.24 5.04
N PRO A 245 9.97 -2.56 4.78
CA PRO A 245 11.02 -3.45 5.24
C PRO A 245 12.32 -3.19 4.48
N ILE A 246 13.44 -3.42 5.17
CA ILE A 246 14.79 -3.27 4.64
C ILE A 246 15.30 -4.65 4.24
N GLY A 247 16.06 -4.72 3.16
CA GLY A 247 16.66 -5.95 2.66
C GLY A 247 16.23 -6.25 1.23
N ASN A 248 16.58 -7.45 0.79
CA ASN A 248 16.22 -8.03 -0.49
C ASN A 248 15.30 -9.23 -0.26
N GLY A 249 14.39 -9.47 -1.18
CA GLY A 249 13.81 -10.79 -1.37
C GLY A 249 12.83 -10.78 -2.53
N SER A 250 11.54 -10.79 -2.23
CA SER A 250 10.50 -10.86 -3.25
C SER A 250 9.27 -10.03 -2.93
N ILE A 251 8.61 -9.54 -3.98
CA ILE A 251 7.33 -8.84 -3.90
C ILE A 251 6.33 -9.53 -4.83
N VAL A 252 5.19 -9.93 -4.29
CA VAL A 252 4.02 -10.40 -5.05
C VAL A 252 3.05 -9.24 -5.29
N GLY A 253 2.34 -9.23 -6.39
CA GLY A 253 1.36 -8.18 -6.65
C GLY A 253 0.79 -8.21 -8.05
N ILE A 254 -0.04 -7.22 -8.34
CA ILE A 254 -0.68 -7.05 -9.63
C ILE A 254 0.07 -5.99 -10.43
N LEU A 255 0.44 -6.30 -11.68
CA LEU A 255 0.97 -5.29 -12.58
C LEU A 255 -0.18 -4.46 -13.15
N GLY A 256 -0.14 -3.15 -12.91
CA GLY A 256 -1.02 -2.15 -13.48
C GLY A 256 -0.26 -1.19 -14.40
N ILE A 257 -0.98 -0.17 -14.83
CA ILE A 257 -0.46 0.99 -15.55
C ILE A 257 -1.24 2.22 -15.10
N TYR A 258 -0.58 3.36 -15.04
CA TYR A 258 -1.23 4.65 -14.82
C TYR A 258 -0.73 5.61 -15.90
N ASN A 259 -1.65 6.05 -16.77
CA ASN A 259 -1.31 6.73 -18.03
C ASN A 259 -0.37 5.87 -18.89
N ASP A 260 0.91 6.23 -18.99
CA ASP A 260 1.95 5.55 -19.76
C ASP A 260 3.01 4.84 -18.90
N GLU A 261 2.86 4.88 -17.57
CA GLU A 261 3.83 4.32 -16.64
C GLU A 261 3.32 3.03 -15.99
N TYR A 262 4.09 1.94 -16.13
CA TYR A 262 3.77 0.69 -15.47
C TYR A 262 4.02 0.78 -13.97
N GLN A 263 3.06 0.31 -13.20
CA GLN A 263 3.09 0.35 -11.74
C GLN A 263 2.71 -1.02 -11.19
N PHE A 264 3.38 -1.44 -10.13
CA PHE A 264 3.10 -2.66 -9.42
C PHE A 264 2.30 -2.33 -8.16
N THR A 265 1.31 -3.15 -7.83
CA THR A 265 0.45 -2.91 -6.66
C THR A 265 0.41 -4.18 -5.82
N ILE A 266 0.98 -4.11 -4.61
CA ILE A 266 0.86 -5.19 -3.61
C ILE A 266 -0.56 -5.22 -3.06
N ARG A 267 -1.02 -6.36 -2.57
CA ARG A 267 -2.37 -6.47 -1.99
C ARG A 267 -2.33 -6.09 -0.53
N ASP A 268 -1.39 -6.66 0.20
CA ASP A 268 -1.08 -6.36 1.59
C ASP A 268 0.42 -6.54 1.88
N THR A 269 0.82 -6.45 3.15
CA THR A 269 2.23 -6.60 3.55
C THR A 269 2.73 -8.05 3.52
N ASN A 270 1.85 -9.06 3.46
CA ASN A 270 2.27 -10.47 3.30
C ASN A 270 2.83 -10.74 1.91
N ASP A 271 2.52 -9.89 0.93
CA ASP A 271 3.10 -9.95 -0.41
C ASP A 271 4.57 -9.51 -0.45
N VAL A 272 5.13 -9.00 0.65
CA VAL A 272 6.49 -8.48 0.71
C VAL A 272 7.37 -9.33 1.65
N ASP A 273 8.40 -9.94 1.10
CA ASP A 273 9.41 -10.69 1.87
C ASP A 273 10.82 -10.14 1.59
N MET A 274 11.38 -9.36 2.53
CA MET A 274 12.69 -8.71 2.40
C MET A 274 13.71 -9.24 3.42
N LYS A 275 13.71 -10.55 3.71
CA LYS A 275 14.54 -11.13 4.78
C LYS A 275 16.01 -11.34 4.44
N ASN A 276 16.41 -11.18 3.18
CA ASN A 276 17.80 -11.38 2.77
C ASN A 276 18.59 -10.08 2.82
N PRO A 277 19.93 -10.18 2.88
CA PRO A 277 20.78 -9.02 2.70
C PRO A 277 20.50 -8.27 1.40
N ARG A 278 20.55 -6.93 1.46
CA ARG A 278 20.45 -6.04 0.28
C ARG A 278 21.40 -6.47 -0.83
N CYS A 279 21.11 -6.08 -2.06
CA CYS A 279 21.85 -6.48 -3.26
C CYS A 279 23.36 -6.19 -3.16
N ASP A 280 23.73 -5.10 -2.48
CA ASP A 280 25.10 -4.66 -2.24
C ASP A 280 25.70 -5.18 -0.92
N GLY A 281 24.90 -5.88 -0.11
CA GLY A 281 25.24 -6.37 1.23
C GLY A 281 25.18 -5.31 2.33
N ALA A 282 24.62 -4.12 2.07
CA ALA A 282 24.54 -3.02 3.03
C ALA A 282 23.27 -3.09 3.91
N ASP A 283 23.22 -4.09 4.81
CA ASP A 283 22.08 -4.29 5.73
C ASP A 283 22.10 -3.38 6.96
N ASN A 284 23.07 -2.49 7.05
CA ASN A 284 23.34 -1.67 8.22
C ASN A 284 22.69 -0.27 8.16
N LEU A 285 22.01 0.06 7.06
CA LEU A 285 21.32 1.35 6.92
C LEU A 285 19.94 1.29 7.59
N ILE A 286 19.78 2.01 8.70
CA ILE A 286 18.56 1.99 9.53
C ILE A 286 17.55 3.07 9.12
N LEU A 287 18.05 4.25 8.76
CA LEU A 287 17.26 5.40 8.35
C LEU A 287 18.07 6.17 7.32
N ASN A 288 17.39 6.63 6.26
CA ASN A 288 17.99 7.50 5.25
C ASN A 288 17.08 8.71 5.01
N LYS A 289 17.68 9.91 4.95
CA LYS A 289 16.99 11.15 4.59
C LYS A 289 17.91 11.98 3.70
N ASP A 290 17.69 11.89 2.39
CA ASP A 290 18.46 12.61 1.36
C ASP A 290 17.82 13.95 0.96
N PHE A 291 16.55 14.19 1.35
CA PHE A 291 15.76 15.40 1.04
C PHE A 291 15.43 15.62 -0.44
N GLU A 292 15.69 14.65 -1.32
CA GLU A 292 15.44 14.78 -2.76
C GLU A 292 13.95 14.82 -3.11
N ASP A 293 13.11 14.34 -2.19
CA ASP A 293 11.65 14.47 -2.24
C ASP A 293 11.14 15.89 -1.96
N GLN A 294 12.02 16.81 -1.57
CA GLN A 294 11.70 18.22 -1.30
C GLN A 294 10.66 18.41 -0.18
N GLU A 295 10.50 17.41 0.68
CA GLU A 295 9.53 17.42 1.77
C GLU A 295 10.25 17.21 3.09
N ILE A 296 10.27 18.24 3.95
CA ILE A 296 11.05 18.19 5.20
C ILE A 296 10.54 17.11 6.16
N SER A 297 9.23 16.84 6.13
CA SER A 297 8.52 15.94 7.05
C SER A 297 8.23 14.55 6.50
N SER A 298 8.65 14.24 5.27
CA SER A 298 8.45 12.89 4.72
C SER A 298 9.23 11.85 5.53
N GLY A 299 8.79 10.59 5.48
CA GLY A 299 9.41 9.51 6.24
C GLY A 299 9.24 9.65 7.76
N GLY A 300 8.22 10.37 8.22
CA GLY A 300 7.91 10.53 9.65
C GLY A 300 8.81 11.54 10.37
N TRP A 301 9.58 12.34 9.63
CA TRP A 301 10.32 13.46 10.20
C TRP A 301 9.35 14.55 10.67
N THR A 302 9.66 15.21 11.77
CA THR A 302 8.83 16.28 12.34
C THR A 302 9.66 17.53 12.63
N THR A 303 9.00 18.69 12.63
CA THR A 303 9.60 19.96 13.02
C THR A 303 8.88 20.56 14.23
N GLN A 304 9.61 21.26 15.09
CA GLN A 304 9.02 22.05 16.19
C GLN A 304 9.75 23.38 16.32
N VAL A 305 9.03 24.48 16.14
CA VAL A 305 9.55 25.85 16.34
C VAL A 305 9.24 26.30 17.77
N LEU A 306 10.28 26.50 18.57
CA LEU A 306 10.18 26.93 19.98
C LEU A 306 10.38 28.44 20.13
N GLN A 307 11.16 29.05 19.23
CA GLN A 307 11.39 30.48 19.23
C GLN A 307 11.53 31.02 17.80
N GLY A 308 10.95 32.20 17.57
CA GLY A 308 11.03 32.91 16.30
C GLY A 308 10.08 32.38 15.23
N PRO A 309 10.10 32.97 14.02
CA PRO A 309 9.20 32.58 12.93
C PRO A 309 9.79 31.55 11.95
N HIS A 310 11.02 31.09 12.18
CA HIS A 310 11.79 30.28 11.22
C HIS A 310 11.66 28.79 11.52
N ASP A 311 11.41 27.99 10.48
CA ASP A 311 11.36 26.53 10.55
C ASP A 311 12.30 25.90 9.51
N TRP A 312 12.54 24.59 9.65
CA TRP A 312 13.26 23.79 8.69
C TRP A 312 12.49 23.67 7.37
N SER A 313 13.23 23.72 6.28
CA SER A 313 12.72 23.54 4.92
C SER A 313 13.76 22.81 4.08
N THR A 314 13.40 22.44 2.85
CA THR A 314 14.37 21.90 1.88
C THR A 314 14.86 22.99 0.93
N SER A 315 16.12 22.91 0.52
CA SER A 315 16.68 23.79 -0.50
C SER A 315 17.73 23.04 -1.33
N ASN A 316 18.00 23.54 -2.53
CA ASN A 316 19.11 23.11 -3.38
C ASN A 316 20.05 24.29 -3.72
N GLN A 317 19.93 25.41 -3.00
CA GLN A 317 20.66 26.62 -3.28
C GLN A 317 22.18 26.39 -3.17
N GLY A 318 22.94 26.75 -4.21
CA GLY A 318 24.39 26.58 -4.21
C GLY A 318 24.88 25.15 -4.48
N GLY A 319 23.98 24.17 -4.68
CA GLY A 319 24.27 22.82 -5.15
C GLY A 319 23.76 22.60 -6.58
N SER A 320 24.45 21.77 -7.37
CA SER A 320 24.12 21.52 -8.78
C SER A 320 23.00 20.48 -8.98
N ASN A 321 21.88 20.63 -8.26
CA ASN A 321 20.62 19.84 -8.31
C ASN A 321 20.33 18.88 -7.13
N SER A 322 21.16 18.81 -6.10
CA SER A 322 20.81 18.02 -4.89
C SER A 322 20.14 18.88 -3.83
N TYR A 323 19.11 18.34 -3.20
CA TYR A 323 18.40 18.97 -2.10
C TYR A 323 19.03 18.63 -0.75
N TYR A 324 18.77 19.49 0.24
CA TYR A 324 19.21 19.33 1.62
C TYR A 324 18.23 20.04 2.57
N GLY A 325 18.16 19.58 3.82
CA GLY A 325 17.48 20.31 4.90
C GLY A 325 18.24 21.59 5.26
N VAL A 326 17.51 22.69 5.39
CA VAL A 326 18.07 24.02 5.69
C VAL A 326 17.21 24.76 6.70
N ILE A 327 17.88 25.56 7.52
CA ILE A 327 17.28 26.56 8.38
C ILE A 327 18.11 27.85 8.34
N THR A 328 17.43 28.99 8.42
CA THR A 328 18.04 30.32 8.51
C THR A 328 17.22 31.17 9.47
N ASN A 329 17.87 32.01 10.25
CA ASN A 329 17.19 33.01 11.08
C ASN A 329 17.24 34.43 10.49
N TYR A 330 17.81 34.56 9.29
CA TYR A 330 17.86 35.81 8.55
C TYR A 330 16.50 36.13 7.95
N ASP A 331 15.96 37.30 8.31
CA ASP A 331 14.76 37.89 7.72
C ASP A 331 15.06 39.30 7.22
N ASN A 332 15.07 39.45 5.89
CA ASN A 332 15.11 40.71 5.15
C ASN A 332 16.02 41.83 5.73
N GLY A 333 17.27 41.49 6.04
CA GLY A 333 18.29 42.44 6.52
C GLY A 333 18.49 42.45 8.03
N SER A 334 17.71 41.65 8.76
CA SER A 334 17.84 41.40 10.20
C SER A 334 17.94 39.90 10.50
N ASN A 335 18.28 39.56 11.73
CA ASN A 335 18.27 38.18 12.23
C ASN A 335 17.35 38.10 13.44
N ASP A 336 16.49 37.08 13.47
CA ASP A 336 15.64 36.79 14.62
C ASP A 336 16.33 35.82 15.58
N ALA A 337 15.95 35.88 16.86
CA ALA A 337 16.22 34.76 17.75
C ALA A 337 15.38 33.57 17.28
N SER A 338 16.02 32.42 17.06
CA SER A 338 15.37 31.24 16.50
C SER A 338 15.82 29.98 17.23
N GLU A 339 14.85 29.13 17.54
CA GLU A 339 15.04 27.77 18.00
C GLU A 339 14.01 26.91 17.29
N ALA A 340 14.47 26.03 16.41
CA ALA A 340 13.62 25.07 15.73
C ALA A 340 14.33 23.72 15.58
N TRP A 341 13.58 22.66 15.81
CA TRP A 341 14.03 21.28 15.83
C TRP A 341 13.61 20.57 14.55
N LEU A 342 14.49 19.73 14.01
CA LEU A 342 14.18 18.72 13.00
C LEU A 342 14.45 17.36 13.63
N ILE A 343 13.42 16.53 13.72
CA ILE A 343 13.43 15.31 14.54
C ILE A 343 13.11 14.13 13.64
N SER A 344 13.98 13.10 13.68
CA SER A 344 13.78 11.87 12.93
C SER A 344 12.57 11.08 13.42
N PRO A 345 12.01 10.15 12.61
CA PRO A 345 11.16 9.09 13.15
C PRO A 345 11.90 8.28 14.23
N SER A 346 11.14 7.52 15.02
CA SER A 346 11.71 6.58 15.98
C SER A 346 12.37 5.42 15.23
N MET A 347 13.47 4.92 15.80
CA MET A 347 14.24 3.82 15.22
C MET A 347 14.40 2.72 16.27
N ASP A 348 14.16 1.47 15.88
CA ASP A 348 14.46 0.33 16.76
C ASP A 348 15.94 -0.06 16.64
N LEU A 349 16.70 0.23 17.70
CA LEU A 349 18.11 -0.10 17.82
C LEU A 349 18.36 -1.32 18.74
N SER A 350 17.32 -1.99 19.23
CA SER A 350 17.43 -3.03 20.26
C SER A 350 18.25 -4.26 19.84
N GLY A 351 18.34 -4.52 18.53
CA GLY A 351 19.17 -5.58 17.94
C GLY A 351 20.56 -5.13 17.48
N VAL A 352 20.91 -3.85 17.64
CA VAL A 352 22.11 -3.25 17.06
C VAL A 352 23.16 -3.02 18.16
N GLN A 353 24.35 -3.61 18.01
CA GLN A 353 25.44 -3.45 18.99
C GLN A 353 25.99 -2.02 19.04
N SER A 354 26.01 -1.34 17.90
CA SER A 354 26.43 0.05 17.75
C SER A 354 25.75 0.65 16.53
N ALA A 355 25.12 1.81 16.70
CA ALA A 355 24.57 2.60 15.60
C ALA A 355 25.47 3.81 15.33
N THR A 356 25.51 4.25 14.07
CA THR A 356 26.29 5.41 13.63
C THR A 356 25.40 6.31 12.81
N LEU A 357 25.44 7.62 13.09
CA LEU A 357 24.74 8.62 12.30
C LEU A 357 25.76 9.34 11.41
N GLU A 358 25.69 9.11 10.10
CA GLU A 358 26.46 9.88 9.13
C GLU A 358 25.58 10.94 8.47
N PHE A 359 26.06 12.18 8.40
CA PHE A 359 25.37 13.27 7.70
C PHE A 359 26.36 14.32 7.20
N ARG A 360 25.93 15.14 6.23
CA ARG A 360 26.72 16.28 5.73
C ARG A 360 26.17 17.58 6.30
N ASN A 361 27.06 18.48 6.72
CA ASN A 361 26.67 19.81 7.20
C ASN A 361 27.50 20.92 6.56
N ALA A 362 26.89 22.10 6.43
CA ALA A 362 27.50 23.33 5.94
C ALA A 362 26.81 24.55 6.57
N TYR A 363 27.52 25.67 6.66
CA TYR A 363 26.91 26.97 6.91
C TYR A 363 27.62 28.03 6.07
N ASN A 364 26.95 29.15 5.81
CA ASN A 364 27.58 30.28 5.09
C ASN A 364 27.76 31.52 5.96
N PHE A 365 26.83 31.78 6.88
CA PHE A 365 26.85 32.91 7.78
C PHE A 365 27.06 32.42 9.22
N GLY A 366 27.95 33.08 9.96
CA GLY A 366 28.26 32.70 11.35
C GLY A 366 27.10 32.98 12.31
N GLY A 367 27.17 32.39 13.49
CA GLY A 367 26.13 32.44 14.52
C GLY A 367 26.28 31.25 15.46
N PRO A 368 25.29 31.00 16.34
CA PRO A 368 25.17 29.72 17.03
C PRO A 368 25.22 28.57 16.02
N THR A 369 25.92 27.51 16.40
CA THR A 369 26.08 26.34 15.56
C THR A 369 24.88 25.42 15.70
N MET A 370 24.61 24.59 14.70
CA MET A 370 23.63 23.51 14.85
C MET A 370 24.07 22.61 16.01
N GLN A 371 23.10 22.14 16.78
CA GLN A 371 23.31 21.17 17.84
C GLN A 371 22.70 19.84 17.42
N LEU A 372 23.34 18.74 17.82
CA LEU A 372 22.88 17.40 17.54
C LEU A 372 22.51 16.73 18.86
N TYR A 373 21.31 16.15 18.93
CA TYR A 373 20.83 15.49 20.13
C TYR A 373 20.30 14.09 19.81
N VAL A 374 20.32 13.22 20.82
CA VAL A 374 19.63 11.93 20.81
C VAL A 374 18.72 11.82 22.04
N SER A 375 17.54 11.24 21.84
CA SER A 375 16.59 10.91 22.90
C SER A 375 16.21 9.43 22.82
N SER A 376 15.92 8.85 23.97
CA SER A 376 15.41 7.48 24.10
C SER A 376 13.96 7.43 24.65
N ASP A 377 13.37 8.58 24.93
CA ASP A 377 12.05 8.73 25.57
C ASP A 377 11.13 9.71 24.84
N PHE A 378 11.57 10.32 23.73
CA PHE A 378 10.71 11.13 22.87
C PHE A 378 9.69 10.25 22.14
N ASP A 379 8.42 10.64 22.21
CA ASP A 379 7.28 9.87 21.71
C ASP A 379 6.82 10.28 20.30
N ASN A 380 7.58 11.13 19.62
CA ASN A 380 7.25 11.73 18.32
C ASN A 380 5.94 12.53 18.27
N GLN A 381 5.39 12.94 19.43
CA GLN A 381 4.13 13.68 19.49
C GLN A 381 4.16 14.86 20.46
N SER A 382 4.82 14.69 21.61
CA SER A 382 4.89 15.69 22.67
C SER A 382 5.84 16.84 22.32
N ALA A 383 5.83 17.90 23.13
CA ALA A 383 6.78 18.98 22.93
C ALA A 383 8.21 18.47 23.20
N VAL A 384 9.21 18.97 22.46
CA VAL A 384 10.62 18.53 22.67
C VAL A 384 11.10 18.69 24.11
N GLY A 385 10.56 19.67 24.85
CA GLY A 385 10.87 19.91 26.26
C GLY A 385 10.33 18.87 27.24
N ASP A 386 9.44 17.98 26.79
CA ASP A 386 8.85 16.90 27.62
C ASP A 386 9.72 15.62 27.62
N ALA A 387 10.73 15.53 26.73
CA ALA A 387 11.64 14.41 26.61
C ALA A 387 13.07 14.73 27.09
N SER A 388 13.86 13.68 27.31
CA SER A 388 15.26 13.79 27.71
C SER A 388 16.17 13.74 26.48
N TRP A 389 17.07 14.72 26.35
CA TRP A 389 18.00 14.84 25.24
C TRP A 389 19.46 14.80 25.71
N THR A 390 20.27 14.00 25.03
CA THR A 390 21.72 13.97 25.20
C THR A 390 22.38 14.62 24.00
N GLU A 391 23.17 15.68 24.22
CA GLU A 391 23.90 16.35 23.14
C GLU A 391 25.05 15.45 22.64
N LEU A 392 25.18 15.36 21.32
CA LEU A 392 26.22 14.62 20.62
C LEU A 392 27.20 15.60 19.97
N SER A 393 28.47 15.20 19.95
CA SER A 393 29.52 15.93 19.22
C SER A 393 29.60 15.44 17.78
N TYR A 394 29.88 16.34 16.85
CA TYR A 394 30.04 16.01 15.43
C TYR A 394 31.07 16.92 14.76
N THR A 395 31.56 16.53 13.59
CA THR A 395 32.50 17.37 12.82
C THR A 395 31.76 18.48 12.10
N GLN A 396 31.98 19.72 12.54
CA GLN A 396 31.31 20.89 11.97
C GLN A 396 32.06 21.49 10.76
N SER A 397 31.30 21.93 9.76
CA SER A 397 31.81 22.75 8.65
C SER A 397 32.56 23.98 9.15
N GLN A 398 33.54 24.44 8.38
CA GLN A 398 34.30 25.66 8.65
C GLN A 398 33.68 26.92 8.00
N GLY A 399 32.48 26.79 7.43
CA GLY A 399 31.75 27.89 6.81
C GLY A 399 31.94 27.98 5.29
N GLY A 400 31.43 29.07 4.70
CA GLY A 400 31.52 29.32 3.25
C GLY A 400 30.75 28.31 2.38
N PHE A 401 29.72 27.68 2.96
CA PHE A 401 28.93 26.63 2.32
C PHE A 401 29.76 25.37 1.95
N ALA A 402 30.91 25.19 2.59
CA ALA A 402 31.72 24.00 2.42
C ALA A 402 31.12 22.82 3.19
N PHE A 403 30.48 21.90 2.48
CA PHE A 403 29.95 20.68 3.07
C PHE A 403 31.06 19.76 3.58
N VAL A 404 30.91 19.30 4.82
CA VAL A 404 31.76 18.28 5.44
C VAL A 404 30.91 17.11 5.90
N THR A 405 31.45 15.91 5.83
CA THR A 405 30.82 14.71 6.42
C THR A 405 31.11 14.66 7.92
N ALA A 406 30.08 14.36 8.69
CA ALA A 406 30.11 14.11 10.12
C ALA A 406 29.61 12.68 10.38
N THR A 407 30.12 12.05 11.44
CA THR A 407 29.85 10.66 11.83
C THR A 407 29.76 10.58 13.35
#